data_AF-A0A1I7C079-F1
#
_entry.id   AF-A0A1I7C079-F1
#
_cell.length_a   1.000
_cell.length_b   1.000
_cell.length_c   1.000
_cell.angle_alpha   90.00
_cell.angle_beta   90.00
_cell.angle_gamma   90.00
#
_symmetry.space_group_name_H-M   'P 1'
#
loop_
_entity.id
_entity.type
_entity.pdbx_description
1 polymer ?
#
loop_
_entity_poly.entity_id
_entity_poly.type
_entity_poly.pdbx_seq_one_letter_code
_entity_poly.pdbx_strand_id
1 'polypeptide(L)'
;MRTSGTTPRVSREELGWQGFGAMRLRDAAAEDPDRDPVAVIDAALDAGITLLDAADAYENEELVGRAIRPRRDEVVLASKFGLVWDDAIAGGFDVRADPEYVRQASEAILR
;
A
#
# COMPACT_ATOMS: atom_id res chain seq x y z
N MET A 1 -30.02 -17.15 -24.88
CA MET A 1 -30.36 -16.70 -23.52
C MET A 1 -29.08 -16.16 -22.88
N ARG A 2 -28.87 -14.84 -22.91
CA ARG A 2 -27.70 -14.18 -22.29
C ARG A 2 -28.13 -13.68 -20.91
N THR A 3 -27.50 -14.14 -19.84
CA THR A 3 -27.70 -13.59 -18.50
C THR A 3 -26.91 -12.29 -18.40
N SER A 4 -27.62 -11.16 -18.49
CA SER A 4 -27.08 -9.84 -18.15
C SER A 4 -26.94 -9.74 -16.63
N GLY A 5 -25.79 -10.15 -16.11
CA GLY A 5 -25.40 -9.90 -14.72
C GLY A 5 -24.33 -8.82 -14.71
N THR A 6 -24.68 -7.63 -14.25
CA THR A 6 -23.75 -6.53 -14.00
C THR A 6 -22.64 -7.02 -13.06
N THR A 7 -21.38 -6.90 -13.46
CA THR A 7 -20.24 -7.11 -12.55
C THR A 7 -20.44 -6.24 -11.30
N PRO A 8 -20.31 -6.78 -10.08
CA PRO A 8 -20.38 -5.96 -8.87
C PRO A 8 -19.33 -4.85 -8.96
N ARG A 9 -19.75 -3.58 -8.84
CA ARG A 9 -18.82 -2.49 -8.60
C ARG A 9 -18.42 -2.55 -7.13
N VAL A 10 -17.16 -2.87 -6.86
CA VAL A 10 -16.61 -3.03 -5.51
C VAL A 10 -16.17 -1.68 -4.91
N SER A 11 -15.96 -0.66 -5.74
CA SER A 11 -15.51 0.69 -5.33
C SER A 11 -16.30 1.80 -6.04
N ARG A 12 -16.31 2.99 -5.45
CA ARG A 12 -16.90 4.21 -6.05
C ARG A 12 -15.90 4.92 -6.96
N GLU A 13 -14.62 4.60 -6.79
CA GLU A 13 -13.47 5.15 -7.47
C GLU A 13 -13.19 4.38 -8.76
N GLU A 14 -12.91 5.11 -9.84
CA GLU A 14 -12.33 4.54 -11.06
C GLU A 14 -10.83 4.36 -10.84
N LEU A 15 -10.35 3.12 -10.98
CA LEU A 15 -8.94 2.78 -10.82
C LEU A 15 -8.29 2.62 -12.19
N GLY A 16 -7.03 3.03 -12.30
CA GLY A 16 -6.21 2.72 -13.46
C GLY A 16 -5.99 1.21 -13.61
N TRP A 17 -5.58 0.78 -14.82
CA TRP A 17 -5.27 -0.62 -15.11
C TRP A 17 -4.00 -1.12 -14.42
N GLN A 18 -3.19 -0.20 -13.90
CA GLN A 18 -1.95 -0.46 -13.20
C GLN A 18 -1.97 0.24 -11.84
N GLY A 19 -1.48 -0.45 -10.81
CA GLY A 19 -1.19 0.10 -9.49
C GLY A 19 0.32 0.15 -9.24
N PHE A 20 0.72 1.00 -8.30
CA PHE A 20 2.10 1.11 -7.83
C PHE A 20 2.28 0.35 -6.52
N GLY A 21 3.11 -0.69 -6.51
CA GLY A 21 3.46 -1.45 -5.31
C GLY A 21 4.59 -0.80 -4.52
N ALA A 22 4.32 -0.40 -3.28
CA ALA A 22 5.26 0.33 -2.42
C ALA A 22 6.23 -0.57 -1.62
N MET A 23 6.11 -1.90 -1.71
CA MET A 23 6.87 -2.85 -0.89
C MET A 23 8.39 -2.61 -0.88
N ARG A 24 8.97 -2.30 -2.06
CA ARG A 24 10.43 -2.23 -2.24
C ARG A 24 11.01 -0.84 -2.03
N LEU A 25 10.23 0.13 -1.55
CA LEU A 25 10.72 1.51 -1.38
C LEU A 25 11.85 1.63 -0.33
N ARG A 26 11.87 0.77 0.69
CA ARG A 26 12.96 0.76 1.70
C ARG A 26 14.21 0.11 1.15
N ASP A 27 14.06 -1.09 0.60
CA ASP A 27 15.17 -1.88 0.07
C ASP A 27 15.86 -1.17 -1.10
N ALA A 28 15.08 -0.44 -1.91
CA ALA A 28 15.60 0.35 -3.02
C ALA A 28 16.63 1.40 -2.59
N ALA A 29 16.46 2.03 -1.42
CA ALA A 29 17.42 3.00 -0.88
C ALA A 29 18.66 2.33 -0.26
N ALA A 30 18.53 1.07 0.20
CA ALA A 30 19.66 0.28 0.69
C ALA A 30 20.51 -0.29 -0.46
N GLU A 31 19.87 -0.61 -1.59
CA GLU A 31 20.52 -1.11 -2.82
C GLU A 31 21.19 0.01 -3.64
N ASP A 32 20.60 1.20 -3.63
CA ASP A 32 21.08 2.38 -4.35
C ASP A 32 20.89 3.64 -3.48
N PRO A 33 21.95 4.16 -2.84
CA PRO A 33 21.88 5.32 -1.95
C PRO A 33 21.43 6.61 -2.66
N ASP A 34 21.61 6.70 -3.98
CA ASP A 34 21.21 7.87 -4.77
C ASP A 34 19.74 7.80 -5.20
N ARG A 35 19.07 6.68 -4.94
CA ARG A 35 17.67 6.49 -5.30
C ARG A 35 16.74 7.16 -4.30
N ASP A 36 16.08 8.22 -4.75
CA ASP A 36 15.03 8.88 -3.98
C ASP A 36 13.69 8.13 -4.12
N PRO A 37 13.19 7.46 -3.06
CA PRO A 37 11.92 6.76 -3.10
C PRO A 37 10.71 7.69 -3.30
N VAL A 38 10.82 8.97 -2.94
CA VAL A 38 9.76 9.97 -3.18
C VAL A 38 9.66 10.26 -4.67
N ALA A 39 10.80 10.48 -5.34
CA ALA A 39 10.84 10.69 -6.79
C ALA A 39 10.25 9.51 -7.58
N VAL A 40 10.37 8.27 -7.09
CA VAL A 40 9.74 7.09 -7.71
C VAL A 40 8.21 7.16 -7.58
N ILE A 41 7.70 7.56 -6.42
CA ILE A 41 6.24 7.74 -6.22
C ILE A 41 5.75 8.87 -7.13
N ASP A 42 6.44 10.00 -7.16
CA ASP A 42 6.07 11.14 -8.01
C ASP A 42 6.04 10.75 -9.50
N ALA A 43 7.05 10.02 -9.96
CA ALA A 43 7.09 9.52 -11.34
C ALA A 43 5.91 8.57 -11.66
N ALA A 44 5.46 7.76 -10.69
CA ALA A 44 4.29 6.91 -10.87
C ALA A 44 3.00 7.75 -11.00
N LEU A 45 2.84 8.77 -10.15
CA LEU A 45 1.69 9.69 -10.21
C LEU A 45 1.70 10.50 -11.52
N ASP A 46 2.87 10.98 -11.95
CA ASP A 46 3.03 11.71 -13.22
C ASP A 46 2.73 10.83 -14.44
N ALA A 47 2.94 9.51 -14.34
CA ALA A 47 2.53 8.54 -15.35
C ALA A 47 1.02 8.22 -15.34
N GLY A 48 0.23 8.85 -14.45
CA GLY A 48 -1.22 8.65 -14.34
C GLY A 48 -1.63 7.44 -13.51
N ILE A 49 -0.73 6.85 -12.71
CA ILE A 49 -1.08 5.79 -11.77
C ILE A 49 -1.77 6.42 -10.56
N THR A 50 -3.00 5.98 -10.29
CA THR A 50 -3.83 6.52 -9.19
C THR A 50 -3.99 5.55 -8.01
N LEU A 51 -3.66 4.26 -8.20
CA LEU A 51 -3.73 3.25 -7.15
C LEU A 51 -2.34 2.98 -6.56
N LEU A 52 -2.16 3.24 -5.28
CA LEU A 52 -0.96 2.88 -4.53
C LEU A 52 -1.26 1.73 -3.57
N ASP A 53 -0.39 0.72 -3.57
CA ASP A 53 -0.50 -0.48 -2.77
C ASP A 53 0.58 -0.51 -1.68
N ALA A 54 0.15 -0.54 -0.43
CA ALA A 54 0.97 -0.56 0.79
C ALA A 54 0.54 -1.68 1.74
N ALA A 55 1.29 -1.84 2.84
CA ALA A 55 0.97 -2.71 3.96
C ALA A 55 1.74 -2.28 5.22
N ASP A 56 1.19 -2.55 6.40
CA ASP A 56 1.85 -2.37 7.70
C ASP A 56 3.23 -3.05 7.72
N ALA A 57 3.31 -4.27 7.20
CA ALA A 57 4.50 -5.10 7.16
C ALA A 57 5.62 -4.58 6.24
N TYR A 58 5.35 -3.61 5.37
CA TYR A 58 6.40 -3.02 4.52
C TYR A 58 7.28 -2.01 5.30
N GLU A 59 6.87 -1.64 6.51
CA GLU A 59 7.58 -0.73 7.42
C GLU A 59 7.93 0.64 6.79
N ASN A 60 7.14 1.10 5.81
CA ASN A 60 7.41 2.32 5.04
C ASN A 60 6.19 3.25 4.87
N GLU A 61 5.11 3.01 5.61
CA GLU A 61 3.88 3.76 5.48
C GLU A 61 4.06 5.25 5.77
N GLU A 62 4.91 5.62 6.73
CA GLU A 62 5.22 7.03 6.98
C GLU A 62 5.89 7.71 5.77
N LEU A 63 6.74 7.00 5.04
CA LEU A 63 7.39 7.51 3.85
C LEU A 63 6.36 7.73 2.74
N VAL A 64 5.50 6.73 2.49
CA VAL A 64 4.41 6.82 1.51
C VAL A 64 3.48 7.97 1.87
N GLY A 65 3.06 8.07 3.14
CA GLY A 65 2.18 9.12 3.64
C GLY A 65 2.78 10.53 3.47
N ARG A 66 4.08 10.70 3.73
CA ARG A 66 4.78 11.97 3.48
C ARG A 66 4.86 12.30 1.98
N ALA A 67 5.18 11.31 1.14
CA ALA A 67 5.33 11.48 -0.30
C ALA A 67 4.01 11.89 -0.97
N ILE A 68 2.89 11.26 -0.60
CA ILE A 68 1.59 11.54 -1.23
C ILE A 68 0.85 12.73 -0.63
N ARG A 69 1.27 13.25 0.52
CA ARG A 69 0.58 14.36 1.22
C ARG A 69 0.28 15.57 0.30
N PRO A 70 1.19 16.02 -0.59
CA PRO A 70 0.91 17.14 -1.49
C PRO A 70 -0.12 16.83 -2.59
N ARG A 71 -0.35 15.55 -2.89
CA ARG A 71 -1.17 15.03 -4.01
C ARG A 71 -2.21 14.03 -3.52
N ARG A 72 -2.64 14.12 -2.26
CA ARG A 72 -3.44 13.08 -1.59
C ARG A 72 -4.76 12.82 -2.30
N ASP A 73 -5.33 13.83 -2.93
CA ASP A 73 -6.60 13.75 -3.66
C ASP A 73 -6.48 13.01 -5.01
N GLU A 74 -5.26 12.80 -5.52
CA GLU A 74 -4.99 12.06 -6.75
C GLU A 74 -4.88 10.54 -6.51
N VAL A 75 -4.80 10.13 -5.24
CA VAL A 75 -4.40 8.78 -4.84
C VAL A 75 -5.54 8.02 -4.17
N VAL A 76 -5.80 6.82 -4.68
CA VAL A 76 -6.42 5.73 -3.93
C VAL A 76 -5.31 4.93 -3.26
N LEU A 77 -5.23 5.00 -1.93
CA LEU A 77 -4.27 4.24 -1.14
C LEU A 77 -4.94 2.96 -0.62
N ALA A 78 -4.46 1.81 -1.07
CA ALA A 78 -4.80 0.52 -0.51
C ALA A 78 -3.70 0.11 0.47
N SER A 79 -4.04 -0.06 1.75
CA SER A 79 -3.13 -0.68 2.73
C SER A 79 -3.72 -1.98 3.28
N LYS A 80 -2.85 -2.79 3.87
CA LYS A 80 -3.13 -4.13 4.38
C LYS A 80 -2.52 -4.27 5.76
N PHE A 81 -3.10 -5.15 6.56
CA PHE A 81 -2.56 -5.53 7.85
C PHE A 81 -2.66 -7.03 8.10
N GLY A 82 -1.95 -7.49 9.12
CA GLY A 82 -2.12 -8.82 9.69
C GLY A 82 -0.94 -9.77 9.49
N LEU A 83 0.13 -9.32 8.84
CA LEU A 83 1.41 -10.01 8.84
C LEU A 83 2.30 -9.36 9.91
N VAL A 84 2.70 -10.14 10.91
CA VAL A 84 3.56 -9.67 12.01
C VAL A 84 4.90 -10.37 11.92
N TRP A 85 5.96 -9.61 11.67
CA TRP A 85 7.32 -10.15 11.61
C TRP A 85 7.73 -10.74 12.97
N ASP A 86 8.21 -11.98 12.94
CA ASP A 86 8.69 -12.69 14.13
C ASP A 86 9.81 -13.68 13.73
N ASP A 87 11.04 -13.32 14.05
CA ASP A 87 12.24 -14.13 13.78
C ASP A 87 12.26 -15.46 14.56
N ALA A 88 11.42 -15.60 15.59
CA ALA A 88 11.29 -16.84 16.34
C ALA A 88 10.45 -17.91 15.61
N ILE A 89 9.71 -17.52 14.56
CA ILE A 89 8.81 -18.40 13.81
C ILE A 89 9.49 -18.87 12.52
N ALA A 90 9.41 -20.17 12.23
CA ALA A 90 9.86 -20.72 10.96
C ALA A 90 9.04 -20.14 9.80
N GLY A 91 9.70 -19.36 8.93
CA GLY A 91 9.04 -18.58 7.87
C GLY A 91 9.05 -17.07 8.12
N GLY A 92 9.44 -16.62 9.32
CA GLY A 92 9.76 -15.23 9.66
C GLY A 92 8.57 -14.35 10.04
N PHE A 93 7.34 -14.88 10.08
CA PHE A 93 6.17 -14.09 10.47
C PHE A 93 5.05 -14.94 11.08
N ASP A 94 4.20 -14.28 11.87
CA ASP A 94 2.89 -14.75 12.31
C ASP A 94 1.76 -14.00 11.59
N VAL A 95 0.53 -14.51 11.74
CA VAL A 95 -0.68 -13.87 11.21
C VAL A 95 -1.61 -13.44 12.35
N ARG A 96 -1.97 -12.15 12.38
CA ARG A 96 -2.92 -11.57 13.34
C ARG A 96 -4.15 -11.01 12.64
N ALA A 97 -5.33 -11.48 13.03
CA ALA A 97 -6.62 -11.04 12.50
C ALA A 97 -7.70 -10.89 13.59
N ASP A 98 -7.31 -10.87 14.86
CA ASP A 98 -8.23 -10.66 15.97
C ASP A 98 -8.76 -9.20 15.98
N PRO A 99 -9.99 -8.96 16.49
CA PRO A 99 -10.62 -7.64 16.42
C PRO A 99 -9.79 -6.51 17.06
N GLU A 100 -9.03 -6.80 18.11
CA GLU A 100 -8.17 -5.81 18.76
C GLU A 100 -7.03 -5.39 17.81
N TYR A 101 -6.31 -6.36 17.25
CA TYR A 101 -5.24 -6.09 16.29
C TYR A 101 -5.76 -5.35 15.05
N VAL A 102 -6.90 -5.78 14.49
CA VAL A 102 -7.52 -5.13 13.31
C VAL A 102 -7.74 -3.64 13.57
N ARG A 103 -8.26 -3.28 14.75
CA ARG A 103 -8.47 -1.89 15.14
C ARG A 103 -7.15 -1.14 15.30
N GLN A 104 -6.19 -1.73 16.03
CA GLN A 104 -4.88 -1.12 16.27
C GLN A 104 -4.12 -0.84 14.96
N ALA A 105 -4.07 -1.81 14.06
CA ALA A 105 -3.41 -1.68 12.77
C ALA A 105 -4.10 -0.63 11.89
N SER A 106 -5.43 -0.66 11.82
CA SER A 106 -6.20 0.36 11.07
C SER A 106 -5.94 1.78 11.58
N GLU A 107 -5.90 1.98 12.90
CA GLU A 107 -5.59 3.27 13.52
C GLU A 107 -4.14 3.71 13.28
N ALA A 108 -3.19 2.76 13.24
CA ALA A 108 -1.79 3.05 12.96
C ALA A 108 -1.58 3.50 11.51
N ILE A 109 -2.19 2.79 10.55
CA ILE A 109 -2.14 3.09 9.10
C ILE A 109 -2.72 4.48 8.79
N LEU A 110 -3.74 4.91 9.53
CA LEU A 110 -4.47 6.17 9.28
C LEU A 110 -3.87 7.41 9.98
N ARG A 111 -2.80 7.25 10.75
CA ARG A 111 -2.16 8.35 11.50
C ARG A 111 -1.31 9.24 10.59
#